data_AF-F1YXC5-F1
#
_entry.id   AF-F1YXC5-F1
#
_cell.length_a   1.000
_cell.length_b   1.000
_cell.length_c   1.000
_cell.angle_alpha   90.00
_cell.angle_beta   90.00
_cell.angle_gamma   90.00
#
_symmetry.space_group_name_H-M   'P 1'
#
loop_
_entity.id
_entity.type
_entity.pdbx_description
1 polymer ?
#
loop_
_entity_poly.entity_id
_entity_poly.type
_entity_poly.pdbx_seq_one_letter_code
_entity_poly.pdbx_strand_id
1 'polypeptide(L)'
;MNKVKALQKENGRLEDGIKEVYSKDYTDMIVYLRGAKINDYHQEEIRNDLVSLLLEGQDRGERLEDIFGQDKQAFIDDVIASLPKMNATENFLRHLNMILLLVFNFSLIFLAGDILTYCLERIVNHKSPEFTMTITWLDILLMIVIIIVSIAIVEMIVKGTYSLTDKAMRRRFIVYCLPIIMIIFGLPFLNRSLDVSVLHGPIWYYLPLGGLLALAKFGLSNYLDKTYNTPL
;
A
#
# COMPACT_ATOMS: atom_id res chain seq x y z
N MET A 1 20.92 1.17 8.93
CA MET A 1 19.45 1.21 9.08
C MET A 1 18.99 2.58 8.60
N ASN A 2 18.02 2.65 7.68
CA ASN A 2 17.49 3.94 7.20
C ASN A 2 16.82 4.69 8.37
N LYS A 3 16.99 6.01 8.49
CA LYS A 3 16.41 6.86 9.54
C LYS A 3 14.90 6.68 9.66
N VAL A 4 14.18 6.63 8.54
CA VAL A 4 12.73 6.37 8.51
C VAL A 4 12.39 5.04 9.19
N LYS A 5 13.17 3.98 8.94
CA LYS A 5 12.96 2.68 9.59
C LYS A 5 13.25 2.70 11.09
N ALA A 6 14.18 3.54 11.53
CA ALA A 6 14.45 3.73 12.95
C ALA A 6 13.25 4.40 13.64
N LEU A 7 12.72 5.48 13.06
CA LEU A 7 11.51 6.15 13.54
C LEU A 7 10.30 5.22 13.53
N GLN A 8 10.08 4.45 12.46
CA GLN A 8 8.99 3.47 12.39
C GLN A 8 9.02 2.45 13.53
N LYS A 9 10.22 1.95 13.84
CA LYS A 9 10.42 1.00 14.93
C LYS A 9 10.16 1.64 16.28
N GLU A 10 10.64 2.86 16.49
CA GLU A 10 10.44 3.59 17.74
C GLU A 10 8.98 3.96 17.95
N ASN A 11 8.31 4.47 16.92
CA ASN A 11 6.87 4.77 16.94
C ASN A 11 6.06 3.52 17.28
N GLY A 12 6.36 2.38 16.66
CA GLY A 12 5.69 1.12 16.99
C GLY A 12 5.88 0.73 18.46
N ARG A 13 7.08 0.92 19.02
CA ARG A 13 7.37 0.65 20.43
C ARG A 13 6.60 1.59 21.37
N LEU A 14 6.44 2.86 21.01
CA LEU A 14 5.67 3.83 21.80
C LEU A 14 4.17 3.53 21.76
N GLU A 15 3.66 3.12 20.60
CA GLU A 15 2.25 2.78 20.40
C GLU A 15 1.77 1.61 21.25
N ASP A 16 2.67 0.68 21.61
CA ASP A 16 2.37 -0.41 22.55
C ASP A 16 1.93 0.10 23.94
N GLY A 17 2.27 1.35 24.29
CA GLY A 17 1.87 2.00 25.55
C GLY A 17 0.51 2.69 25.52
N ILE A 18 -0.16 2.76 24.37
CA ILE A 18 -1.46 3.44 24.22
C ILE A 18 -2.57 2.58 24.84
N LYS A 19 -3.33 3.15 25.78
CA LYS A 19 -4.51 2.49 26.35
C LYS A 19 -5.62 2.35 25.29
N GLU A 20 -6.37 1.27 25.38
CA GLU A 20 -7.44 0.93 24.43
C GLU A 20 -8.49 2.05 24.25
N VAL A 21 -8.74 2.84 25.30
CA VAL A 21 -9.66 4.00 25.25
C VAL A 21 -9.24 5.08 24.25
N TYR A 22 -7.96 5.23 23.94
CA TYR A 22 -7.43 6.22 22.98
C TYR A 22 -7.10 5.60 21.62
N SER A 23 -7.04 4.27 21.53
CA SER A 23 -6.49 3.55 20.37
C SER A 23 -7.24 3.84 19.07
N LYS A 24 -8.58 3.91 19.12
CA LYS A 24 -9.39 4.18 17.93
C LYS A 24 -9.10 5.56 17.35
N ASP A 25 -9.24 6.61 18.16
CA ASP A 25 -9.04 7.97 17.70
C ASP A 25 -7.60 8.22 17.25
N TYR A 26 -6.61 7.69 17.98
CA TYR A 26 -5.21 7.78 17.55
C TYR A 26 -5.00 7.09 16.20
N THR A 27 -5.58 5.90 16.00
CA THR A 27 -5.54 5.20 14.70
C THR A 27 -6.14 6.06 13.60
N ASP A 28 -7.28 6.69 13.85
CA ASP A 28 -7.95 7.59 12.90
C ASP A 28 -7.05 8.78 12.52
N MET A 29 -6.36 9.38 13.50
CA MET A 29 -5.38 10.45 13.25
C MET A 29 -4.22 9.98 12.37
N ILE A 30 -3.64 8.80 12.64
CA ILE A 30 -2.52 8.25 11.85
C ILE A 30 -2.97 7.86 10.43
N VAL A 31 -4.18 7.29 10.29
CA VAL A 31 -4.74 6.97 8.97
C VAL A 31 -4.92 8.23 8.13
N TYR A 32 -5.43 9.31 8.73
CA TYR A 32 -5.59 10.59 8.04
C TYR A 32 -4.23 11.21 7.68
N LEU A 33 -3.27 11.22 8.61
CA LEU A 33 -1.89 11.66 8.37
C LEU A 33 -1.22 10.90 7.21
N ARG A 34 -1.44 9.59 7.09
CA ARG A 34 -0.88 8.77 6.00
C ARG A 34 -1.36 9.20 4.61
N GLY A 35 -2.53 9.82 4.53
CA GLY A 35 -3.07 10.41 3.32
C GLY A 35 -2.43 11.73 2.90
N ALA A 36 -1.64 12.36 3.78
CA ALA A 36 -1.04 13.65 3.54
C ALA A 36 0.10 13.58 2.50
N LYS A 37 0.24 14.64 1.71
CA LYS A 37 1.30 14.79 0.70
C LYS A 37 2.61 15.30 1.32
N ILE A 38 3.06 14.63 2.36
CA ILE A 38 4.35 14.86 3.01
C ILE A 38 5.25 13.63 2.79
N ASN A 39 6.56 13.81 2.96
CA ASN A 39 7.53 12.73 2.76
C ASN A 39 7.47 11.70 3.90
N ASP A 40 8.06 10.53 3.68
CA ASP A 40 7.97 9.41 4.63
C ASP A 40 8.67 9.73 5.95
N TYR A 41 9.73 10.55 5.92
CA TYR A 41 10.44 10.95 7.14
C TYR A 41 9.57 11.83 8.04
N HIS A 42 9.02 12.93 7.52
CA HIS A 42 8.15 13.83 8.27
C HIS A 42 6.86 13.13 8.71
N GLN A 43 6.33 12.20 7.91
CA GLN A 43 5.21 11.36 8.36
C GLN A 43 5.53 10.60 9.66
N GLU A 44 6.72 10.00 9.75
CA GLU A 44 7.11 9.23 10.93
C GLU A 44 7.59 10.12 12.08
N GLU A 45 8.12 11.31 11.80
CA GLU A 45 8.43 12.34 12.79
C GLU A 45 7.15 12.85 13.47
N ILE A 46 6.15 13.26 12.69
CA ILE A 46 4.85 13.66 13.25
C ILE A 46 4.18 12.51 13.98
N ARG A 47 4.24 11.29 13.45
CA ARG A 47 3.72 10.11 14.17
C ARG A 47 4.40 9.93 15.53
N ASN A 48 5.72 10.19 15.63
CA ASN A 48 6.45 10.15 16.90
C ASN A 48 5.95 11.23 17.88
N ASP A 49 5.77 12.45 17.38
CA ASP A 49 5.28 13.57 18.19
C ASP A 49 3.87 13.31 18.70
N LEU A 50 2.98 12.80 17.83
CA LEU A 50 1.61 12.46 18.18
C LEU A 50 1.53 11.36 19.25
N VAL A 51 2.28 10.26 19.11
CA VAL A 51 2.26 9.20 20.13
C VAL A 51 2.86 9.68 21.44
N SER A 52 3.95 10.45 21.39
CA SER A 52 4.61 10.96 22.60
C SER A 52 3.68 11.91 23.36
N LEU A 53 3.05 12.85 22.66
CA LEU A 53 2.09 13.79 23.24
C LEU A 53 0.87 13.06 23.84
N LEU A 54 0.38 12.01 23.15
CA LEU A 54 -0.70 11.17 23.68
C LEU A 54 -0.28 10.43 24.95
N LEU A 55 0.89 9.82 24.99
CA LEU A 55 1.37 9.08 26.17
C LEU A 55 1.53 10.00 27.38
N GLU A 56 2.07 11.21 27.17
CA GLU A 56 2.20 12.21 28.23
C GLU A 56 0.84 12.66 28.78
N GLY A 57 -0.13 12.95 27.91
CA GLY A 57 -1.48 13.32 28.34
C GLY A 57 -2.22 12.17 29.01
N GLN A 58 -2.03 10.95 28.51
CA GLN A 58 -2.54 9.72 29.10
C GLN A 58 -2.02 9.51 30.54
N ASP A 59 -0.75 9.80 30.80
CA ASP A 59 -0.16 9.70 32.14
C ASP A 59 -0.73 10.72 33.11
N ARG A 60 -1.14 11.89 32.59
CA ARG A 60 -1.88 12.92 33.35
C ARG A 60 -3.37 12.60 33.49
N GLY A 61 -3.88 11.56 32.83
CA GLY A 61 -5.30 11.20 32.82
C GLY A 61 -6.16 12.17 32.01
N GLU A 62 -5.56 12.90 31.08
CA GLU A 62 -6.27 13.83 30.20
C GLU A 62 -7.13 13.08 29.19
N ARG A 63 -8.23 13.71 28.75
CA ARG A 63 -9.00 13.17 27.64
C ARG A 63 -8.35 13.59 26.33
N LEU A 64 -8.68 12.89 25.27
CA LEU A 64 -8.06 13.13 23.98
C LEU A 64 -8.35 14.53 23.43
N GLU A 65 -9.53 15.07 23.75
CA GLU A 65 -9.91 16.44 23.36
C GLU A 65 -9.13 17.51 24.11
N ASP A 66 -8.61 17.18 25.29
CA ASP A 66 -7.78 18.09 26.08
C ASP A 66 -6.33 18.10 25.54
N ILE A 67 -5.90 17.01 24.88
CA ILE A 67 -4.56 16.85 24.27
C ILE A 67 -4.50 17.44 22.86
N PHE A 68 -5.43 17.05 21.98
CA PHE A 68 -5.41 17.39 20.55
C PHE A 68 -6.52 18.36 20.12
N GLY A 69 -7.37 18.80 21.06
CA GLY A 69 -8.54 19.63 20.77
C GLY A 69 -9.78 18.82 20.37
N GLN A 70 -10.91 19.53 20.28
CA GLN A 70 -12.21 18.93 19.94
C GLN A 70 -12.24 18.39 18.49
N ASP A 71 -11.57 19.08 17.56
CA ASP A 71 -11.48 18.68 16.16
C ASP A 71 -10.08 18.15 15.84
N LYS A 72 -9.95 16.83 15.92
CA LYS A 72 -8.70 16.10 15.66
C LYS A 72 -8.30 16.18 14.18
N GLN A 73 -9.28 16.30 13.27
CA GLN A 73 -8.99 16.44 11.85
C GLN A 73 -8.34 17.80 11.59
N ALA A 74 -8.93 18.87 12.13
CA ALA A 74 -8.37 20.23 12.01
C ALA A 74 -6.97 20.31 12.61
N PHE A 75 -6.74 19.67 13.77
CA PHE A 75 -5.40 19.59 14.36
C PHE A 75 -4.37 18.98 13.41
N ILE A 76 -4.69 17.83 12.78
CA ILE A 76 -3.79 17.19 11.83
C ILE A 76 -3.61 18.04 10.56
N ASP A 77 -4.66 18.70 10.08
CA ASP A 77 -4.57 19.62 8.94
C ASP A 77 -3.60 20.79 9.22
N ASP A 78 -3.63 21.36 10.42
CA ASP A 78 -2.73 22.43 10.85
C ASP A 78 -1.27 21.94 10.95
N VAL A 79 -1.06 20.74 11.52
CA VAL A 79 0.26 20.11 11.57
C VAL A 79 0.81 19.89 10.15
N ILE A 80 0.00 19.34 9.23
CA ILE A 80 0.39 19.14 7.84
C ILE A 80 0.70 20.47 7.13
N ALA A 81 -0.08 21.52 7.43
CA ALA A 81 0.11 22.84 6.83
C ALA A 81 1.43 23.51 7.24
N SER A 82 1.96 23.17 8.42
CA SER A 82 3.24 23.68 8.94
C SER A 82 4.47 23.03 8.27
N LEU A 83 4.29 21.90 7.57
CA LEU A 83 5.38 21.12 6.99
C LEU A 83 5.70 21.51 5.54
N PRO A 84 6.96 21.31 5.09
CA PRO A 84 7.30 21.46 3.69
C PRO A 84 6.51 20.45 2.85
N LYS A 85 5.75 20.97 1.88
CA LYS A 85 5.06 20.12 0.90
C LYS A 85 6.08 19.50 -0.05
N MET A 86 5.81 18.27 -0.44
CA MET A 86 6.66 17.58 -1.41
C MET A 86 6.73 18.32 -2.73
N ASN A 87 7.94 18.36 -3.31
CA ASN A 87 8.13 18.92 -4.63
C ASN A 87 7.58 17.98 -5.72
N ALA A 88 7.33 18.52 -6.93
CA ALA A 88 6.74 17.75 -8.02
C ALA A 88 7.60 16.56 -8.46
N THR A 89 8.93 16.72 -8.46
CA THR A 89 9.89 15.68 -8.83
C THR A 89 9.88 14.52 -7.83
N GLU A 90 9.93 14.83 -6.55
CA GLU A 90 9.83 13.88 -5.44
C GLU A 90 8.52 13.11 -5.50
N ASN A 91 7.41 13.81 -5.74
CA ASN A 91 6.11 13.17 -5.90
C ASN A 91 6.10 12.19 -7.10
N PHE A 92 6.66 12.59 -8.25
CA PHE A 92 6.79 11.73 -9.41
C PHE A 92 7.66 10.50 -9.13
N LEU A 93 8.84 10.69 -8.54
CA LEU A 93 9.76 9.60 -8.20
C LEU A 93 9.15 8.63 -7.18
N ARG A 94 8.37 9.14 -6.22
CA ARG A 94 7.62 8.30 -5.28
C ARG A 94 6.56 7.46 -5.99
N HIS A 95 5.79 8.06 -6.90
CA HIS A 95 4.82 7.30 -7.70
C HIS A 95 5.51 6.24 -8.57
N LEU A 96 6.65 6.58 -9.20
CA LEU A 96 7.44 5.62 -9.96
C LEU A 96 7.92 4.47 -9.08
N ASN A 97 8.41 4.75 -7.86
CA ASN A 97 8.83 3.74 -6.91
C ASN A 97 7.66 2.80 -6.51
N MET A 98 6.47 3.37 -6.32
CA MET A 98 5.25 2.60 -6.04
C MET A 98 4.86 1.72 -7.24
N ILE A 99 4.90 2.24 -8.47
CA ILE A 99 4.59 1.47 -9.69
C ILE A 99 5.58 0.32 -9.86
N LEU A 100 6.89 0.56 -9.67
CA LEU A 100 7.91 -0.50 -9.73
C LEU A 100 7.63 -1.61 -8.70
N LEU A 101 7.23 -1.24 -7.49
CA LEU A 101 6.85 -2.20 -6.46
C LEU A 101 5.60 -2.99 -6.87
N LEU A 102 4.57 -2.34 -7.41
CA LEU A 102 3.35 -3.01 -7.87
C LEU A 102 3.65 -4.00 -8.99
N VAL A 103 4.36 -3.56 -10.04
CA VAL A 103 4.73 -4.42 -11.17
C VAL A 103 5.58 -5.60 -10.71
N PHE A 104 6.52 -5.38 -9.78
CA PHE A 104 7.31 -6.46 -9.19
C PHE A 104 6.43 -7.48 -8.46
N ASN A 105 5.49 -7.04 -7.61
CA ASN A 105 4.58 -7.95 -6.91
C ASN A 105 3.68 -8.73 -7.89
N PHE A 106 3.12 -8.07 -8.91
CA PHE A 106 2.32 -8.74 -9.92
C PHE A 106 3.13 -9.77 -10.72
N SER A 107 4.41 -9.50 -11.01
CA SER A 107 5.28 -10.48 -11.66
C SER A 107 5.46 -11.76 -10.81
N LEU A 108 5.53 -11.63 -9.48
CA LEU A 108 5.58 -12.78 -8.57
C LEU A 108 4.24 -13.53 -8.53
N ILE A 109 3.12 -12.81 -8.57
CA ILE A 109 1.78 -13.40 -8.63
C ILE A 109 1.59 -14.21 -9.91
N PHE A 110 1.99 -13.66 -11.07
CA PHE A 110 1.91 -14.36 -12.35
C PHE A 110 2.81 -15.59 -12.38
N LEU A 111 4.04 -15.48 -11.88
CA LEU A 111 4.93 -16.63 -11.73
C LEU A 111 4.30 -17.72 -10.86
N ALA A 112 3.69 -17.37 -9.72
CA ALA A 112 3.00 -18.32 -8.86
C ALA A 112 1.79 -18.97 -9.56
N GLY A 113 1.06 -18.20 -10.39
CA GLY A 113 -0.04 -18.69 -11.21
C GLY A 113 0.42 -19.70 -12.27
N ASP A 114 1.50 -19.41 -12.98
CA ASP A 114 2.11 -20.31 -13.97
C ASP A 114 2.59 -21.62 -13.31
N ILE A 115 3.25 -21.53 -12.15
CA ILE A 115 3.68 -22.70 -11.35
C ILE A 115 2.47 -23.53 -10.91
N LEU A 116 1.41 -22.88 -10.43
CA LEU A 116 0.19 -23.57 -10.00
C LEU A 116 -0.46 -24.30 -11.17
N THR A 117 -0.55 -23.65 -12.34
CA THR A 117 -1.14 -24.23 -13.56
C THR A 117 -0.35 -25.45 -14.02
N TYR A 118 0.98 -25.33 -14.07
CA TYR A 118 1.87 -26.45 -14.36
C TYR A 118 1.65 -27.64 -13.41
N CYS A 119 1.57 -27.37 -12.09
CA CYS A 119 1.31 -28.41 -11.10
C CYS A 119 -0.06 -29.08 -11.29
N LEU A 120 -1.11 -28.28 -11.50
CA LEU A 120 -2.47 -28.79 -11.68
C LEU A 120 -2.61 -29.63 -12.95
N GLU A 121 -2.04 -29.20 -14.07
CA GLU A 121 -2.06 -29.97 -15.31
C GLU A 121 -1.31 -31.29 -15.19
N ARG A 122 -0.19 -31.30 -14.47
CA ARG A 122 0.57 -32.53 -14.19
C ARG A 122 -0.22 -33.52 -13.34
N ILE A 123 -1.00 -33.03 -12.37
CA ILE A 123 -1.83 -33.87 -11.49
C ILE A 123 -3.07 -34.39 -12.25
N VAL A 124 -3.79 -33.51 -12.95
CA VAL A 124 -5.09 -33.83 -13.56
C VAL A 124 -4.96 -34.54 -14.89
N ASN A 125 -4.10 -34.04 -15.78
CA ASN A 125 -4.00 -34.55 -17.14
C ASN A 125 -2.90 -35.61 -17.28
N HIS A 126 -2.11 -35.87 -16.23
CA HIS A 126 -0.90 -36.72 -16.24
C HIS A 126 0.09 -36.39 -17.37
N LYS A 127 -0.05 -35.22 -18.00
CA LYS A 127 0.87 -34.71 -19.01
C LYS A 127 2.00 -33.97 -18.32
N SER A 128 3.16 -33.93 -18.96
CA SER A 128 4.25 -33.02 -18.57
C SER A 128 4.15 -31.82 -19.50
N PRO A 129 3.34 -30.78 -19.18
CA PRO A 129 3.29 -29.57 -19.99
C PRO A 129 4.66 -28.89 -19.98
N GLU A 130 4.96 -28.16 -21.04
CA GLU A 130 6.17 -27.35 -21.07
C GLU A 130 6.07 -26.22 -20.04
N PHE A 131 7.14 -26.02 -19.28
CA PHE A 131 7.18 -25.02 -18.22
C PHE A 131 7.37 -23.62 -18.81
N THR A 132 6.25 -23.02 -19.18
CA THR A 132 6.17 -21.78 -19.95
C THR A 132 5.60 -20.64 -19.10
N MET A 133 5.99 -19.42 -19.45
CA MET A 133 5.43 -18.17 -18.96
C MET A 133 4.33 -17.74 -19.90
N THR A 134 3.15 -17.48 -19.34
CA THR A 134 1.96 -17.06 -20.08
C THR A 134 1.41 -15.79 -19.45
N ILE A 135 1.61 -14.65 -20.12
CA ILE A 135 0.91 -13.40 -19.74
C ILE A 135 -0.08 -13.06 -20.84
N THR A 136 -1.35 -12.94 -20.47
CA THR A 136 -2.45 -12.58 -21.36
C THR A 136 -2.83 -11.10 -21.22
N TRP A 137 -3.54 -10.56 -22.22
CA TRP A 137 -4.06 -9.18 -22.14
C TRP A 137 -5.00 -9.01 -20.95
N LEU A 138 -5.67 -10.10 -20.58
CA LEU A 138 -6.60 -10.13 -19.46
C LEU A 138 -5.88 -9.96 -18.12
N ASP A 139 -4.70 -10.55 -17.97
CA ASP A 139 -3.88 -10.41 -16.76
C ASP A 139 -3.41 -8.96 -16.57
N ILE A 140 -3.01 -8.31 -17.66
CA ILE A 140 -2.61 -6.89 -17.65
C ILE A 140 -3.81 -6.00 -17.31
N LEU A 141 -4.98 -6.26 -17.91
CA LEU A 141 -6.21 -5.52 -17.62
C LEU A 141 -6.61 -5.70 -16.15
N LEU A 142 -6.57 -6.94 -15.64
CA LEU A 142 -6.86 -7.26 -14.24
C LEU A 142 -5.92 -6.51 -13.30
N MET A 143 -4.61 -6.52 -13.59
CA MET A 143 -3.60 -5.79 -12.83
C MET A 143 -3.96 -4.29 -12.73
N ILE A 144 -4.28 -3.64 -13.86
CA ILE A 144 -4.64 -2.22 -13.89
C ILE A 144 -5.90 -1.96 -13.06
N VAL A 145 -6.94 -2.79 -13.22
CA VAL A 145 -8.19 -2.66 -12.45
C VAL A 145 -7.94 -2.80 -10.95
N ILE A 146 -7.16 -3.81 -10.53
CA ILE A 146 -6.82 -4.02 -9.12
C ILE A 146 -6.07 -2.81 -8.55
N ILE A 147 -5.12 -2.24 -9.30
CA ILE A 147 -4.38 -1.05 -8.86
C ILE A 147 -5.33 0.14 -8.67
N ILE A 148 -6.20 0.42 -9.65
CA ILE A 148 -7.16 1.53 -9.58
C ILE A 148 -8.09 1.37 -8.37
N VAL A 149 -8.66 0.18 -8.17
CA VAL A 149 -9.57 -0.05 -7.06
C VAL A 149 -8.85 -0.01 -5.72
N SER A 150 -7.60 -0.50 -5.64
CA SER A 150 -6.78 -0.41 -4.43
C SER A 150 -6.55 1.05 -4.02
N ILE A 151 -6.21 1.92 -4.98
CA ILE A 151 -6.06 3.36 -4.75
C ILE A 151 -7.40 3.97 -4.27
N ALA A 152 -8.51 3.63 -4.93
CA ALA A 152 -9.83 4.12 -4.54
C ALA A 152 -10.23 3.69 -3.12
N ILE A 153 -9.89 2.46 -2.70
CA ILE A 153 -10.11 1.96 -1.34
C ILE A 153 -9.29 2.77 -0.34
N VAL A 154 -8.00 2.98 -0.60
CA VAL A 154 -7.13 3.77 0.30
C VAL A 154 -7.65 5.20 0.42
N GLU A 155 -8.00 5.87 -0.68
CA GLU A 155 -8.58 7.21 -0.64
C GLU A 155 -9.91 7.25 0.11
N MET A 156 -10.75 6.22 -0.05
CA MET A 156 -12.01 6.11 0.66
C MET A 156 -11.79 5.93 2.16
N ILE A 157 -10.77 5.16 2.58
CA ILE A 157 -10.41 5.02 4.00
C ILE A 157 -9.96 6.38 4.53
N VAL A 158 -8.92 6.98 3.94
CA VAL A 158 -8.34 8.26 4.39
C VAL A 158 -9.38 9.36 4.51
N LYS A 159 -10.14 9.63 3.42
CA LYS A 159 -11.15 10.70 3.43
C LYS A 159 -12.37 10.32 4.26
N GLY A 160 -12.62 9.02 4.38
CA GLY A 160 -13.76 8.47 5.11
C GLY A 160 -13.60 8.49 6.61
N THR A 161 -12.37 8.50 7.14
CA THR A 161 -12.06 8.41 8.56
C THR A 161 -12.87 9.39 9.42
N TYR A 162 -12.92 10.66 9.03
CA TYR A 162 -13.67 11.69 9.77
C TYR A 162 -15.02 12.05 9.15
N SER A 163 -15.26 11.70 7.88
CA SER A 163 -16.49 12.10 7.16
C SER A 163 -17.58 11.03 7.13
N LEU A 164 -17.24 9.76 7.40
CA LEU A 164 -18.15 8.63 7.27
C LEU A 164 -18.26 7.87 8.59
N THR A 165 -19.45 7.33 8.84
CA THR A 165 -19.61 6.34 9.92
C THR A 165 -18.96 5.01 9.56
N ASP A 166 -18.50 4.26 10.57
CA ASP A 166 -17.92 2.91 10.41
C ASP A 166 -18.80 1.99 9.54
N LYS A 167 -20.12 2.07 9.71
CA LYS A 167 -21.10 1.28 8.92
C LYS A 167 -21.08 1.67 7.44
N ALA A 168 -21.01 2.97 7.14
CA ALA A 168 -20.95 3.47 5.77
C ALA A 168 -19.62 3.13 5.09
N MET A 169 -18.51 3.24 5.82
CA MET A 169 -17.18 2.86 5.36
C MET A 169 -17.14 1.37 4.99
N ARG A 170 -17.61 0.49 5.90
CA ARG A 170 -17.70 -0.96 5.64
C ARG A 170 -18.55 -1.28 4.42
N ARG A 171 -19.70 -0.62 4.26
CA ARG A 171 -20.57 -0.81 3.10
C ARG A 171 -19.86 -0.44 1.80
N ARG A 172 -19.18 0.72 1.75
CA ARG A 172 -18.43 1.15 0.56
C ARG A 172 -17.26 0.21 0.24
N PHE A 173 -16.56 -0.26 1.27
CA PHE A 173 -15.50 -1.26 1.10
C PHE A 173 -16.03 -2.55 0.44
N ILE A 174 -17.14 -3.10 0.92
CA ILE A 174 -17.76 -4.29 0.31
C ILE A 174 -18.15 -4.03 -1.15
N VAL A 175 -18.72 -2.86 -1.45
CA VAL A 175 -19.10 -2.47 -2.81
C VAL A 175 -17.89 -2.40 -3.75
N TYR A 176 -16.72 -1.96 -3.29
CA TYR A 176 -15.49 -1.97 -4.09
C TYR A 176 -14.91 -3.38 -4.28
N CYS A 177 -14.94 -4.23 -3.25
CA CYS A 177 -14.34 -5.57 -3.31
C CYS A 177 -15.17 -6.59 -4.11
N LEU A 178 -16.50 -6.55 -3.99
CA LEU A 178 -17.40 -7.51 -4.64
C LEU A 178 -17.21 -7.64 -6.16
N PRO A 179 -17.13 -6.54 -6.95
CA PRO A 179 -16.89 -6.65 -8.39
C PRO A 179 -15.49 -7.20 -8.70
N ILE A 180 -14.46 -6.85 -7.91
CA ILE A 180 -13.11 -7.42 -8.11
C ILE A 180 -13.13 -8.94 -7.96
N ILE A 181 -13.80 -9.45 -6.92
CA ILE A 181 -13.91 -10.88 -6.68
C ILE A 181 -14.60 -11.55 -7.88
N MET A 182 -15.72 -11.00 -8.36
CA MET A 182 -16.39 -11.54 -9.54
C MET A 182 -15.51 -11.52 -10.80
N ILE A 183 -14.71 -10.47 -10.97
CA ILE A 183 -13.77 -10.33 -12.08
C ILE A 183 -12.64 -11.38 -11.97
N ILE A 184 -12.02 -11.54 -10.81
CA ILE A 184 -10.93 -12.52 -10.59
C ILE A 184 -11.40 -13.95 -10.85
N PHE A 185 -12.60 -14.33 -10.39
CA PHE A 185 -13.13 -15.68 -10.59
C PHE A 185 -13.77 -15.89 -11.97
N GLY A 186 -14.38 -14.85 -12.55
CA GLY A 186 -15.10 -14.94 -13.81
C GLY A 186 -14.23 -14.80 -15.06
N LEU A 187 -13.19 -13.98 -15.01
CA LEU A 187 -12.33 -13.71 -16.17
C LEU A 187 -11.51 -14.93 -16.65
N PRO A 188 -10.93 -15.77 -15.78
CA PRO A 188 -10.22 -16.97 -16.22
C PRO A 188 -11.13 -17.96 -16.96
N PHE A 189 -12.43 -18.00 -16.62
CA PHE A 189 -13.42 -18.81 -17.33
C PHE A 189 -13.67 -18.29 -18.75
N LEU A 190 -13.67 -16.96 -18.93
CA LEU A 190 -13.79 -16.32 -20.24
C LEU A 190 -12.50 -16.45 -21.08
N ASN A 191 -11.33 -16.38 -20.43
CA ASN A 191 -10.01 -16.48 -21.07
C ASN A 191 -9.81 -17.81 -21.79
N ARG A 192 -10.37 -18.90 -21.25
CA ARG A 192 -10.35 -20.23 -21.90
C ARG A 192 -10.98 -20.23 -23.30
N SER A 193 -11.78 -19.22 -23.66
CA SER A 193 -12.43 -19.08 -24.96
C SER A 193 -11.71 -18.15 -25.95
N LEU A 194 -10.69 -17.40 -25.52
CA LEU A 194 -10.01 -16.39 -26.33
C LEU A 194 -8.49 -16.63 -26.28
N ASP A 195 -7.91 -17.13 -27.37
CA ASP A 195 -6.47 -17.40 -27.51
C ASP A 195 -5.68 -16.10 -27.74
N VAL A 196 -5.67 -15.19 -26.75
CA VAL A 196 -5.07 -13.84 -26.84
C VAL A 196 -3.90 -13.65 -25.88
N SER A 197 -2.93 -14.51 -26.10
CA SER A 197 -1.58 -14.53 -25.56
C SER A 197 -0.76 -13.30 -25.95
N VAL A 198 -0.20 -12.56 -24.99
CA VAL A 198 0.67 -11.38 -25.26
C VAL A 198 2.13 -11.78 -25.27
N LEU A 199 2.54 -12.49 -24.21
CA LEU A 199 3.91 -12.90 -24.00
C LEU A 199 3.91 -14.39 -23.69
N HIS A 200 4.56 -15.16 -24.55
CA HIS A 200 4.78 -16.58 -24.40
C HIS A 200 6.26 -16.85 -24.48
N GLY A 201 6.78 -17.60 -23.52
CA GLY A 201 8.18 -17.95 -23.51
C GLY A 201 8.53 -18.89 -22.38
N PRO A 202 9.82 -19.20 -22.22
CA PRO A 202 10.27 -19.99 -21.10
C PRO A 202 10.06 -19.27 -19.77
N ILE A 203 9.71 -20.01 -18.72
CA ILE A 203 9.46 -19.42 -17.40
C ILE A 203 10.65 -18.66 -16.80
N TRP A 204 11.87 -18.99 -17.24
CA TRP A 204 13.08 -18.34 -16.75
C TRP A 204 13.16 -16.86 -17.13
N TYR A 205 12.28 -16.34 -18.00
CA TYR A 205 12.11 -14.90 -18.25
C TYR A 205 11.70 -14.08 -17.01
N TYR A 206 11.00 -14.68 -16.05
CA TYR A 206 10.71 -14.00 -14.78
C TYR A 206 11.97 -13.64 -13.99
N LEU A 207 13.08 -14.37 -14.16
CA LEU A 207 14.31 -14.17 -13.40
C LEU A 207 15.06 -12.88 -13.80
N PRO A 208 15.41 -12.64 -15.09
CA PRO A 208 16.00 -11.36 -15.49
C PRO A 208 15.02 -10.19 -15.34
N LEU A 209 13.72 -10.40 -15.60
CA LEU A 209 12.70 -9.36 -15.41
C LEU A 209 12.58 -8.95 -13.94
N GLY A 210 12.42 -9.92 -13.04
CA GLY A 210 12.34 -9.69 -11.60
C GLY A 210 13.61 -9.10 -11.03
N GLY A 211 14.79 -9.56 -11.49
CA GLY A 211 16.08 -9.00 -11.13
C GLY A 211 16.21 -7.53 -11.51
N LEU A 212 15.86 -7.17 -12.75
CA LEU A 212 15.88 -5.79 -13.23
C LEU A 212 14.92 -4.89 -12.43
N LEU A 213 13.68 -5.34 -12.21
CA LEU A 213 12.69 -4.61 -11.42
C LEU A 213 13.15 -4.40 -9.97
N ALA A 214 13.72 -5.44 -9.34
CA ALA A 214 14.24 -5.36 -7.98
C ALA A 214 15.40 -4.36 -7.87
N LEU A 215 16.34 -4.39 -8.83
CA LEU A 215 17.45 -3.44 -8.89
C LEU A 215 16.98 -2.00 -9.11
N ALA A 216 16.07 -1.78 -10.07
CA ALA A 216 15.50 -0.47 -10.35
C ALA A 216 14.77 0.08 -9.11
N LYS A 217 13.94 -0.74 -8.46
CA LYS A 217 13.25 -0.39 -7.22
C LYS A 217 14.23 -0.08 -6.10
N PHE A 218 15.27 -0.90 -5.91
CA PHE A 218 16.26 -0.69 -4.87
C PHE A 218 17.05 0.61 -5.10
N GLY A 219 17.48 0.86 -6.33
CA GLY A 219 18.20 2.08 -6.71
C GLY A 219 17.35 3.34 -6.48
N LEU A 220 16.10 3.32 -6.94
CA LEU A 220 15.18 4.45 -6.78
C LEU A 220 14.81 4.70 -5.31
N SER A 221 14.53 3.64 -4.53
CA SER A 221 14.26 3.73 -3.10
C SER A 221 15.46 4.35 -2.36
N ASN A 222 16.68 3.90 -2.66
CA ASN A 222 17.89 4.43 -2.04
C ASN A 222 18.18 5.88 -2.44
N TYR A 223 17.82 6.29 -3.67
CA TYR A 223 17.91 7.68 -4.11
C TYR A 223 16.92 8.57 -3.34
N LEU A 224 15.64 8.19 -3.29
CA LEU A 224 14.61 8.90 -2.53
C LEU A 224 15.00 9.06 -1.06
N ASP A 225 15.50 7.99 -0.44
CA ASP A 225 15.92 7.99 0.95
C ASP A 225 17.08 8.96 1.24
N LYS A 226 18.03 9.08 0.32
CA LYS A 226 19.19 9.96 0.50
C LYS A 226 18.89 11.43 0.19
N THR A 227 17.99 11.68 -0.75
CA THR A 227 17.74 13.03 -1.28
C THR A 227 16.60 13.75 -0.58
N TYR A 228 15.55 13.03 -0.17
CA TYR A 228 14.32 13.66 0.33
C TYR A 228 13.94 13.24 1.76
N ASN A 229 14.31 12.05 2.21
CA ASN A 229 14.01 11.57 3.57
C ASN A 229 15.09 11.99 4.60
N THR A 230 15.39 13.29 4.66
CA THR A 230 16.37 13.87 5.58
C THR A 230 15.70 14.81 6.58
N PRO A 231 16.23 14.91 7.82
CA PRO A 231 15.80 15.96 8.75
C PRO A 231 16.05 17.35 8.13
N LEU A 232 15.19 18.30 8.52
CA LEU A 232 15.35 19.72 8.21
C LEU A 232 16.70 20.26 8.72
#